data_AF-A0AAX3J9A5-F1
#
_entry.id   AF-A0AAX3J9A5-F1
#
_cell.length_a   1.000
_cell.length_b   1.000
_cell.length_c   1.000
_cell.angle_alpha   90.00
_cell.angle_beta   90.00
_cell.angle_gamma   90.00
#
_symmetry.space_group_name_H-M   'P 1'
#
loop_
_entity.id
_entity.type
_entity.pdbx_description
1 polymer ?
#
loop_
_entity_poly.entity_id
_entity_poly.type
_entity_poly.pdbx_seq_one_letter_code
_entity_poly.pdbx_strand_id
1 'polypeptide(L)'
;MSLFSDHQKEPEFIIASSRVFSFLASVKKPGVVVATAVLLASCSSEPPKSLVTPLPPVTKQPLPLPSAQRQAPVRGVWLATVSRLDWPPVSSVNASRADIRISQQQKALTNKLDKLKSLGINTVFFQVKPDGTALWPSKILPWSDMLTGKIGEDPGYDPLQFMLDEAHKRGMKVHAWFNPYRVSVNTRASTVAELNRTLSLHPASAFVLHHDWIRTAGDRFVLDPGIPVMGYTTWGCIDLVAASTGEMSKRYGFVYVDRDDRGAGTLARKRKKSFWWYKKVIASNGRGLD
;
A
#
# COMPACT_ATOMS: atom_id res chain seq x y z
N MET A 1 -4.07 56.36 17.51
CA MET A 1 -4.08 54.89 17.67
C MET A 1 -3.04 54.36 16.68
N SER A 2 -1.88 54.00 17.22
CA SER A 2 -0.54 53.78 16.61
C SER A 2 -0.51 52.57 15.66
N LEU A 3 -0.12 52.74 14.38
CA LEU A 3 1.20 52.48 13.71
C LEU A 3 1.58 51.00 13.42
N PHE A 4 1.67 50.71 12.12
CA PHE A 4 2.69 49.98 11.32
C PHE A 4 3.59 48.85 11.88
N SER A 5 3.86 47.89 10.97
CA SER A 5 5.18 47.32 10.55
C SER A 5 5.16 45.78 10.59
N ASP A 6 5.13 45.02 9.49
CA ASP A 6 5.91 44.91 8.25
C ASP A 6 7.11 43.93 8.34
N HIS A 7 7.16 43.07 7.31
CA HIS A 7 8.28 42.30 6.75
C HIS A 7 8.87 41.01 7.38
N GLN A 8 8.77 39.97 6.54
CA GLN A 8 9.77 38.97 6.13
C GLN A 8 10.49 38.10 7.18
N LYS A 9 10.41 36.78 6.97
CA LYS A 9 11.54 35.96 6.47
C LYS A 9 11.11 34.50 6.25
N GLU A 10 11.40 33.98 5.06
CA GLU A 10 11.51 32.54 4.81
C GLU A 10 12.65 31.91 5.63
N PRO A 11 12.69 30.56 5.69
CA PRO A 11 13.96 29.87 5.56
C PRO A 11 13.95 28.91 4.36
N GLU A 12 14.77 29.26 3.37
CA GLU A 12 15.29 28.37 2.35
C GLU A 12 16.37 27.43 2.92
N PHE A 13 16.28 26.17 2.49
CA PHE A 13 17.34 25.19 2.20
C PHE A 13 18.31 24.69 3.31
N ILE A 14 18.69 23.40 3.25
CA ILE A 14 19.92 22.97 2.55
C ILE A 14 20.14 21.45 2.72
N ILE A 15 20.36 20.83 1.57
CA ILE A 15 20.97 19.52 1.31
C ILE A 15 22.39 19.49 1.85
N ALA A 16 22.73 18.57 2.76
CA ALA A 16 24.12 18.33 3.14
C ALA A 16 24.77 17.33 2.18
N SER A 17 25.58 17.84 1.25
CA SER A 17 26.61 17.07 0.55
C SER A 17 27.91 17.09 1.36
N SER A 18 28.59 15.95 1.41
CA SER A 18 29.87 15.76 2.09
C SER A 18 31.02 16.39 1.31
N ARG A 19 31.92 17.13 1.98
CA ARG A 19 33.34 17.26 1.59
C ARG A 19 34.21 17.80 2.73
N VAL A 20 35.13 16.93 3.17
CA VAL A 20 36.58 17.12 3.37
C VAL A 20 37.10 18.40 4.03
N PHE A 21 37.81 18.16 5.13
CA PHE A 21 38.70 19.04 5.90
C PHE A 21 39.69 19.87 5.07
N SER A 22 39.97 21.11 5.52
CA SER A 22 41.32 21.66 5.57
C SER A 22 41.41 22.80 6.60
N PHE A 23 42.54 22.77 7.32
CA PHE A 23 43.01 23.71 8.33
C PHE A 23 43.15 25.15 7.80
N LEU A 24 42.95 26.14 8.67
CA LEU A 24 44.01 27.08 9.10
C LEU A 24 43.53 28.01 10.23
N ALA A 25 44.48 28.30 11.11
CA ALA A 25 44.33 28.99 12.38
C ALA A 25 44.26 30.52 12.25
N SER A 26 43.64 31.18 13.23
CA SER A 26 44.24 32.38 13.85
C SER A 26 43.63 32.65 15.23
N VAL A 27 44.52 33.06 16.14
CA VAL A 27 44.34 33.25 17.59
C VAL A 27 44.45 34.74 17.94
N LYS A 28 43.74 35.19 18.99
CA LYS A 28 44.16 36.11 20.10
C LYS A 28 42.89 36.69 20.78
N LYS A 29 42.45 36.24 21.99
CA LYS A 29 42.86 36.57 23.40
C LYS A 29 42.39 37.98 23.88
N PRO A 30 42.22 38.26 25.21
CA PRO A 30 41.91 37.41 26.38
C PRO A 30 40.98 38.08 27.47
N GLY A 31 40.67 37.34 28.54
CA GLY A 31 40.27 37.85 29.88
C GLY A 31 38.80 37.58 30.26
N VAL A 32 38.41 37.13 31.45
CA VAL A 32 39.03 36.97 32.78
C VAL A 32 38.26 35.85 33.52
N VAL A 33 38.97 35.06 34.33
CA VAL A 33 38.48 34.02 35.25
C VAL A 33 38.14 34.68 36.60
N VAL A 34 37.11 34.23 37.32
CA VAL A 34 37.17 33.77 38.74
C VAL A 34 35.77 33.67 39.38
N ALA A 35 35.49 32.45 39.86
CA ALA A 35 34.66 32.06 41.01
C ALA A 35 33.15 32.39 40.99
N THR A 36 32.24 31.59 41.56
CA THR A 36 32.38 30.66 42.68
C THR A 36 31.23 29.67 42.63
N ALA A 37 31.54 28.39 42.86
CA ALA A 37 30.56 27.36 43.15
C ALA A 37 29.91 27.62 44.50
N VAL A 38 28.58 27.70 44.56
CA VAL A 38 27.73 27.40 45.74
C VAL A 38 26.32 27.08 45.21
N LEU A 39 25.68 26.07 45.81
CA LEU A 39 24.32 25.54 45.59
C LEU A 39 24.17 24.33 44.66
N LEU A 40 24.91 23.27 45.00
CA LEU A 40 24.35 21.92 44.99
C LEU A 40 23.32 21.80 46.12
N ALA A 41 22.03 21.91 45.79
CA ALA A 41 20.92 21.22 46.47
C ALA A 41 19.60 21.78 45.92
N SER A 42 18.93 21.00 45.07
CA SER A 42 17.48 20.75 45.11
C SER A 42 17.02 20.33 43.71
N CYS A 43 16.84 19.02 43.54
CA CYS A 43 15.88 18.39 42.63
C CYS A 43 16.04 16.86 42.78
N SER A 44 15.60 16.34 43.91
CA SER A 44 15.25 14.91 44.03
C SER A 44 13.82 14.78 43.53
N SER A 45 13.62 14.40 42.27
CA SER A 45 12.31 13.93 41.80
C SER A 45 12.25 12.42 41.94
N GLU A 46 11.38 11.91 42.80
CA GLU A 46 11.03 10.48 42.79
C GLU A 46 10.37 10.14 41.43
N PRO A 47 10.71 9.00 40.80
CA PRO A 47 10.01 8.54 39.61
C PRO A 47 8.56 8.15 39.97
N PRO A 48 7.57 8.42 39.11
CA PRO A 48 6.18 8.14 39.42
C PRO A 48 5.94 6.63 39.61
N LYS A 49 5.24 6.28 40.68
CA LYS A 49 4.73 4.91 40.89
C LYS A 49 3.80 4.56 39.73
N SER A 50 4.18 3.53 38.98
CA SER A 50 3.37 2.98 37.90
C SER A 50 2.10 2.36 38.48
N LEU A 51 0.94 2.96 38.17
CA LEU A 51 -0.37 2.38 38.45
C LEU A 51 -0.71 1.37 37.35
N VAL A 52 -0.01 0.25 37.31
CA VAL A 52 -0.43 -0.91 36.51
C VAL A 52 -1.55 -1.60 37.26
N THR A 53 -2.77 -1.54 36.72
CA THR A 53 -3.86 -2.43 37.13
C THR A 53 -3.40 -3.87 36.84
N PRO A 54 -3.36 -4.78 37.84
CA PRO A 54 -3.01 -6.17 37.60
C PRO A 54 -3.97 -6.79 36.58
N LEU A 55 -3.43 -7.53 35.61
CA LEU A 55 -4.26 -8.35 34.73
C LEU A 55 -5.03 -9.37 35.60
N PRO A 56 -6.34 -9.58 35.35
CA PRO A 56 -7.09 -10.59 36.08
C PRO A 56 -6.43 -11.97 35.88
N PRO A 57 -6.45 -12.86 36.90
CA PRO A 57 -5.89 -14.19 36.76
C PRO A 57 -6.62 -14.92 35.63
N VAL A 58 -5.86 -15.36 34.63
CA VAL A 58 -6.36 -16.18 33.53
C VAL A 58 -6.63 -17.57 34.09
N THR A 59 -7.81 -17.77 34.69
CA THR A 59 -8.37 -19.09 34.97
C THR A 59 -9.42 -19.44 33.95
N LYS A 60 -8.99 -19.83 32.75
CA LYS A 60 -9.67 -20.85 31.95
C LYS A 60 -8.59 -21.66 31.26
N GLN A 61 -8.55 -22.97 31.54
CA GLN A 61 -7.77 -23.92 30.73
C GLN A 61 -8.10 -23.69 29.25
N PRO A 62 -7.10 -23.74 28.34
CA PRO A 62 -7.38 -23.65 26.92
C PRO A 62 -8.31 -24.79 26.53
N LEU A 63 -9.47 -24.46 25.94
CA LEU A 63 -10.27 -25.43 25.20
C LEU A 63 -9.36 -26.15 24.20
N PRO A 64 -9.48 -27.48 24.02
CA PRO A 64 -8.67 -28.21 23.07
C PRO A 64 -8.79 -27.54 21.69
N LEU A 65 -7.66 -27.09 21.16
CA LEU A 65 -7.58 -26.51 19.82
C LEU A 65 -8.22 -27.50 18.85
N PRO A 66 -9.18 -27.05 17.99
CA PRO A 66 -9.61 -27.87 16.87
C PRO A 66 -8.35 -28.34 16.16
N SER A 67 -8.27 -29.64 15.85
CA SER A 67 -7.13 -30.25 15.17
C SER A 67 -6.67 -29.29 14.09
N ALA A 68 -5.44 -28.77 14.24
CA ALA A 68 -4.89 -27.80 13.32
C ALA A 68 -4.81 -28.50 11.96
N GLN A 69 -5.86 -28.36 11.16
CA GLN A 69 -5.91 -28.82 9.79
C GLN A 69 -4.74 -28.10 9.15
N ARG A 70 -3.63 -28.82 8.94
CA ARG A 70 -2.37 -28.25 8.47
C ARG A 70 -2.68 -27.56 7.16
N GLN A 71 -2.91 -26.25 7.21
CA GLN A 71 -3.25 -25.45 6.05
C GLN A 71 -2.11 -25.66 5.07
N ALA A 72 -2.42 -26.15 3.87
CA ALA A 72 -1.40 -26.35 2.84
C ALA A 72 -0.62 -25.04 2.66
N PRO A 73 0.72 -25.10 2.51
CA PRO A 73 1.52 -23.90 2.37
C PRO A 73 1.04 -23.08 1.17
N VAL A 74 1.01 -21.76 1.33
CA VAL A 74 0.58 -20.83 0.28
C VAL A 74 1.55 -20.91 -0.90
N ARG A 75 0.99 -21.22 -2.08
CA ARG A 75 1.63 -21.11 -3.39
C ARG A 75 0.83 -20.07 -4.15
N GLY A 76 1.24 -18.82 -3.93
CA GLY A 76 0.53 -17.63 -4.37
C GLY A 76 1.10 -17.04 -5.65
N VAL A 77 0.23 -16.42 -6.45
CA VAL A 77 0.63 -15.58 -7.59
C VAL A 77 -0.11 -14.25 -7.53
N TRP A 78 0.51 -13.18 -8.04
CA TRP A 78 -0.17 -11.90 -8.23
C TRP A 78 -0.76 -11.84 -9.62
N LEU A 79 -1.95 -11.28 -9.71
CA LEU A 79 -2.66 -11.08 -10.95
C LEU A 79 -3.00 -9.59 -11.03
N ALA A 80 -2.11 -8.84 -11.67
CA ALA A 80 -2.17 -7.40 -11.80
C ALA A 80 -3.15 -6.97 -12.88
N THR A 81 -3.96 -5.98 -12.55
CA THR A 81 -4.94 -5.37 -13.44
C THR A 81 -4.54 -3.98 -13.89
N VAL A 82 -3.72 -3.29 -13.10
CA VAL A 82 -3.12 -2.01 -13.48
C VAL A 82 -2.37 -2.14 -14.79
N SER A 83 -2.59 -1.18 -15.69
CA SER A 83 -2.00 -1.17 -17.03
C SER A 83 -2.32 -2.44 -17.85
N ARG A 84 -3.31 -3.24 -17.44
CA ARG A 84 -3.67 -4.52 -18.07
C ARG A 84 -2.48 -5.50 -18.15
N LEU A 85 -1.59 -5.46 -17.15
CA LEU A 85 -0.32 -6.20 -17.16
C LEU A 85 -0.52 -7.71 -17.26
N ASP A 86 -1.36 -8.28 -16.38
CA ASP A 86 -1.71 -9.69 -16.45
C ASP A 86 -3.10 -9.93 -17.06
N TRP A 87 -4.04 -9.04 -16.77
CA TRP A 87 -5.45 -9.14 -17.18
C TRP A 87 -6.14 -7.77 -17.00
N PRO A 88 -7.19 -7.43 -17.75
CA PRO A 88 -7.69 -8.13 -18.93
C PRO A 88 -6.81 -7.91 -20.16
N PRO A 89 -6.89 -8.77 -21.20
CA PRO A 89 -6.18 -8.55 -22.45
C PRO A 89 -6.56 -7.20 -23.08
N VAL A 90 -5.57 -6.48 -23.62
CA VAL A 90 -5.80 -5.20 -24.33
C VAL A 90 -6.80 -5.37 -25.48
N SER A 91 -6.76 -6.51 -26.18
CA SER A 91 -7.72 -6.84 -27.26
C SER A 91 -9.17 -6.81 -26.80
N SER A 92 -9.44 -7.12 -25.53
CA SER A 92 -10.81 -7.12 -25.00
C SER A 92 -11.38 -5.71 -24.89
N VAL A 93 -10.55 -4.75 -24.50
CA VAL A 93 -10.97 -3.34 -24.35
C VAL A 93 -11.14 -2.67 -25.71
N ASN A 94 -10.40 -3.14 -26.72
CA ASN A 94 -10.54 -2.67 -28.10
C ASN A 94 -11.72 -3.31 -28.85
N ALA A 95 -12.46 -4.25 -28.23
CA ALA A 95 -13.58 -4.91 -28.88
C ALA A 95 -14.75 -3.93 -29.08
N SER A 96 -15.36 -3.96 -30.28
CA SER A 96 -16.47 -3.08 -30.65
C SER A 96 -17.78 -3.37 -29.93
N ARG A 97 -17.90 -4.55 -29.29
CA ARG A 97 -19.12 -4.98 -28.59
C ARG A 97 -18.80 -5.50 -27.19
N ALA A 98 -19.70 -5.20 -26.25
CA ALA A 98 -19.56 -5.58 -24.84
C ALA A 98 -19.55 -7.11 -24.64
N ASP A 99 -20.37 -7.87 -25.37
CA ASP A 99 -20.41 -9.33 -25.28
C ASP A 99 -19.08 -9.98 -25.67
N ILE A 100 -18.43 -9.47 -26.72
CA ILE A 100 -17.10 -9.93 -27.15
C ILE A 100 -16.06 -9.57 -26.09
N ARG A 101 -16.08 -8.33 -25.57
CA ARG A 101 -15.18 -7.91 -24.50
C ARG A 101 -15.30 -8.80 -23.27
N ILE A 102 -16.51 -8.99 -22.76
CA ILE A 102 -16.80 -9.79 -21.56
C ILE A 102 -16.33 -11.24 -21.78
N SER A 103 -16.67 -11.85 -22.92
CA SER A 103 -16.25 -13.21 -23.25
C SER A 103 -14.72 -13.36 -23.31
N GLN A 104 -14.02 -12.41 -23.93
CA GLN A 104 -12.55 -12.42 -23.97
C GLN A 104 -11.94 -12.28 -22.57
N GLN A 105 -12.49 -11.40 -21.73
CA GLN A 105 -12.02 -11.19 -20.37
C GLN A 105 -12.22 -12.45 -19.50
N GLN A 106 -13.40 -13.03 -19.54
CA GLN A 106 -13.75 -14.25 -18.82
C GLN A 106 -12.88 -15.43 -19.27
N LYS A 107 -12.76 -15.65 -20.59
CA LYS A 107 -11.94 -16.72 -21.16
C LYS A 107 -10.45 -16.56 -20.82
N ALA A 108 -9.94 -15.33 -20.87
CA ALA A 108 -8.55 -15.06 -20.49
C ALA A 108 -8.31 -15.36 -19.01
N LEU A 109 -9.27 -15.03 -18.13
CA LEU A 109 -9.17 -15.28 -16.70
C LEU A 109 -9.22 -16.78 -16.39
N THR A 110 -10.16 -17.53 -16.97
CA THR A 110 -10.29 -18.98 -16.77
C THR A 110 -9.06 -19.73 -17.27
N ASN A 111 -8.59 -19.42 -18.48
CA ASN A 111 -7.36 -20.00 -19.03
C ASN A 111 -6.15 -19.76 -18.10
N LYS A 112 -6.07 -18.56 -17.50
CA LYS A 112 -4.98 -18.21 -16.58
C LYS A 112 -5.10 -19.01 -15.28
N LEU A 113 -6.31 -19.14 -14.72
CA LEU A 113 -6.57 -19.97 -13.54
C LEU A 113 -6.27 -21.46 -13.79
N ASP A 114 -6.65 -22.01 -14.95
CA ASP A 114 -6.33 -23.39 -15.34
C ASP A 114 -4.83 -23.61 -15.42
N LYS A 115 -4.10 -22.68 -16.03
CA LYS A 115 -2.65 -22.75 -16.11
C LYS A 115 -2.01 -22.70 -14.73
N LEU A 116 -2.43 -21.76 -13.87
CA LEU A 116 -1.94 -21.63 -12.50
C LEU A 116 -2.20 -22.90 -11.69
N LYS A 117 -3.40 -23.47 -11.81
CA LYS A 117 -3.74 -24.74 -11.17
C LYS A 117 -2.82 -25.88 -11.63
N SER A 118 -2.54 -25.98 -12.94
CA SER A 118 -1.63 -27.01 -13.49
C SER A 118 -0.19 -26.87 -12.96
N LEU A 119 0.22 -25.65 -12.59
CA LEU A 119 1.52 -25.35 -11.97
C LEU A 119 1.50 -25.53 -10.43
N GLY A 120 0.40 -26.01 -9.87
CA GLY A 120 0.25 -26.25 -8.43
C GLY A 120 -0.07 -25.01 -7.59
N ILE A 121 -0.30 -23.84 -8.21
CA ILE A 121 -0.70 -22.61 -7.49
C ILE A 121 -2.06 -22.85 -6.82
N ASN A 122 -2.18 -22.40 -5.57
CA ASN A 122 -3.38 -22.57 -4.75
C ASN A 122 -3.98 -21.26 -4.26
N THR A 123 -3.33 -20.12 -4.52
CA THR A 123 -3.77 -18.80 -4.07
C THR A 123 -3.51 -17.74 -5.14
N VAL A 124 -4.46 -16.85 -5.40
CA VAL A 124 -4.30 -15.70 -6.29
C VAL A 124 -4.50 -14.40 -5.52
N PHE A 125 -3.56 -13.47 -5.65
CA PHE A 125 -3.68 -12.09 -5.20
C PHE A 125 -4.20 -11.25 -6.35
N PHE A 126 -5.52 -11.08 -6.43
CA PHE A 126 -6.19 -10.44 -7.54
C PHE A 126 -6.30 -8.94 -7.32
N GLN A 127 -5.77 -8.12 -8.22
CA GLN A 127 -5.83 -6.67 -8.09
C GLN A 127 -7.23 -6.12 -8.37
N VAL A 128 -8.01 -5.95 -7.31
CA VAL A 128 -9.40 -5.46 -7.42
C VAL A 128 -9.49 -3.94 -7.44
N LYS A 129 -8.51 -3.24 -6.83
CA LYS A 129 -8.40 -1.77 -6.80
C LYS A 129 -7.01 -1.34 -7.28
N PRO A 130 -6.79 -1.16 -8.60
CA PRO A 130 -5.49 -0.77 -9.13
C PRO A 130 -5.10 0.67 -8.78
N ASP A 131 -6.09 1.55 -8.67
CA ASP A 131 -6.00 2.99 -8.37
C ASP A 131 -7.32 3.48 -7.73
N GLY A 132 -7.78 4.71 -8.03
CA GLY A 132 -9.02 5.29 -7.50
C GLY A 132 -10.30 4.65 -8.03
N THR A 133 -10.21 3.47 -8.62
CA THR A 133 -11.29 2.75 -9.29
C THR A 133 -11.42 1.30 -8.81
N ALA A 134 -12.54 0.65 -9.15
CA ALA A 134 -12.89 -0.70 -8.69
C ALA A 134 -13.15 -1.68 -9.84
N LEU A 135 -12.83 -2.95 -9.61
CA LEU A 135 -13.19 -4.10 -10.44
C LEU A 135 -14.34 -4.92 -9.83
N TRP A 136 -15.21 -4.27 -9.06
CA TRP A 136 -16.43 -4.82 -8.47
C TRP A 136 -17.50 -3.71 -8.42
N PRO A 137 -18.80 -4.04 -8.30
CA PRO A 137 -19.87 -3.04 -8.21
C PRO A 137 -19.81 -2.29 -6.88
N SER A 138 -18.94 -1.27 -6.82
CA SER A 138 -18.68 -0.48 -5.64
C SER A 138 -19.69 0.67 -5.50
N LYS A 139 -20.10 0.96 -4.27
CA LYS A 139 -20.94 2.13 -3.94
C LYS A 139 -20.12 3.40 -3.71
N ILE A 140 -18.79 3.31 -3.69
CA ILE A 140 -17.89 4.39 -3.29
C ILE A 140 -16.73 4.66 -4.27
N LEU A 141 -16.49 3.76 -5.23
CA LEU A 141 -15.43 3.92 -6.24
C LEU A 141 -16.01 3.68 -7.64
N PRO A 142 -15.69 4.51 -8.63
CA PRO A 142 -16.11 4.28 -10.01
C PRO A 142 -15.49 3.00 -10.57
N TRP A 143 -16.12 2.44 -11.61
CA TRP A 143 -15.55 1.32 -12.36
C TRP A 143 -14.18 1.66 -12.96
N SER A 144 -13.30 0.67 -12.99
CA SER A 144 -11.96 0.80 -13.53
C SER A 144 -11.95 0.84 -15.06
N ASP A 145 -11.20 1.79 -15.62
CA ASP A 145 -10.91 1.83 -17.06
C ASP A 145 -10.22 0.55 -17.52
N MET A 146 -9.55 -0.19 -16.63
CA MET A 146 -8.93 -1.49 -16.93
C MET A 146 -9.90 -2.44 -17.64
N LEU A 147 -11.20 -2.35 -17.36
CA LEU A 147 -12.23 -3.23 -17.90
C LEU A 147 -12.83 -2.76 -19.24
N THR A 148 -12.98 -1.45 -19.45
CA THR A 148 -13.77 -0.87 -20.57
C THR A 148 -13.01 0.18 -21.39
N GLY A 149 -11.88 0.65 -20.87
CA GLY A 149 -11.11 1.76 -21.42
C GLY A 149 -11.56 3.13 -20.90
N LYS A 150 -12.64 3.22 -20.11
CA LYS A 150 -13.15 4.48 -19.56
C LYS A 150 -13.45 4.37 -18.08
N ILE A 151 -13.00 5.35 -17.29
CA ILE A 151 -13.30 5.42 -15.86
C ILE A 151 -14.81 5.58 -15.65
N GLY A 152 -15.39 4.73 -14.82
CA GLY A 152 -16.81 4.77 -14.43
C GLY A 152 -17.78 4.07 -15.38
N GLU A 153 -17.33 3.59 -16.53
CA GLU A 153 -18.20 2.82 -17.45
C GLU A 153 -18.43 1.41 -16.93
N ASP A 154 -19.71 1.01 -16.82
CA ASP A 154 -20.10 -0.33 -16.36
C ASP A 154 -19.61 -1.41 -17.33
N PRO A 155 -18.83 -2.40 -16.86
CA PRO A 155 -18.31 -3.47 -17.69
C PRO A 155 -19.38 -4.48 -18.15
N GLY A 156 -20.60 -4.45 -17.62
CA GLY A 156 -21.71 -5.35 -17.96
C GLY A 156 -21.70 -6.70 -17.23
N TYR A 157 -20.80 -6.89 -16.26
CA TYR A 157 -20.71 -8.06 -15.38
C TYR A 157 -19.88 -7.72 -14.14
N ASP A 158 -19.96 -8.53 -13.07
CA ASP A 158 -19.07 -8.39 -11.90
C ASP A 158 -17.80 -9.24 -12.07
N PRO A 159 -16.62 -8.62 -12.32
CA PRO A 159 -15.38 -9.36 -12.53
C PRO A 159 -14.83 -10.01 -11.25
N LEU A 160 -15.05 -9.40 -10.09
CA LEU A 160 -14.61 -9.95 -8.81
C LEU A 160 -15.44 -11.20 -8.47
N GLN A 161 -16.76 -11.14 -8.63
CA GLN A 161 -17.61 -12.31 -8.43
C GLN A 161 -17.22 -13.45 -9.37
N PHE A 162 -17.04 -13.15 -10.67
CA PHE A 162 -16.60 -14.15 -11.65
C PHE A 162 -15.23 -14.78 -11.28
N MET A 163 -14.26 -13.97 -10.85
CA MET A 163 -12.96 -14.45 -10.37
C MET A 163 -13.09 -15.38 -9.17
N LEU A 164 -13.91 -15.03 -8.19
CA LEU A 164 -14.15 -15.84 -6.99
C LEU A 164 -14.75 -17.20 -7.36
N ASP A 165 -15.81 -17.19 -8.18
CA ASP A 165 -16.50 -18.40 -8.60
C ASP A 165 -15.56 -19.35 -9.37
N GLU A 166 -14.81 -18.83 -10.33
CA GLU A 166 -13.89 -19.62 -11.15
C GLU A 166 -12.66 -20.13 -10.37
N ALA A 167 -12.14 -19.34 -9.43
CA ALA A 167 -11.04 -19.77 -8.56
C ALA A 167 -11.50 -20.85 -7.58
N HIS A 168 -12.68 -20.70 -6.98
CA HIS A 168 -13.23 -21.67 -6.03
C HIS A 168 -13.57 -23.01 -6.69
N LYS A 169 -14.07 -23.02 -7.93
CA LYS A 169 -14.23 -24.25 -8.74
C LYS A 169 -12.92 -25.03 -8.88
N ARG A 170 -11.77 -24.35 -8.82
CA ARG A 170 -10.42 -24.93 -8.92
C ARG A 170 -9.77 -25.20 -7.57
N GLY A 171 -10.49 -24.95 -6.46
CA GLY A 171 -9.96 -25.06 -5.10
C GLY A 171 -8.83 -24.06 -4.82
N MET A 172 -8.85 -22.89 -5.46
CA MET A 172 -7.88 -21.82 -5.26
C MET A 172 -8.47 -20.75 -4.33
N LYS A 173 -7.66 -20.22 -3.41
CA LYS A 173 -8.02 -19.07 -2.58
C LYS A 173 -7.81 -17.77 -3.34
N VAL A 174 -8.66 -16.77 -3.10
CA VAL A 174 -8.49 -15.43 -3.66
C VAL A 174 -8.26 -14.42 -2.54
N HIS A 175 -7.20 -13.64 -2.66
CA HIS A 175 -6.91 -12.50 -1.81
C HIS A 175 -7.08 -11.23 -2.64
N ALA A 176 -7.98 -10.35 -2.22
CA ALA A 176 -8.20 -9.07 -2.88
C ALA A 176 -7.01 -8.13 -2.62
N TRP A 177 -6.35 -7.67 -3.68
CA TRP A 177 -5.25 -6.71 -3.63
C TRP A 177 -5.76 -5.31 -3.96
N PHE A 178 -5.49 -4.38 -3.04
CA PHE A 178 -5.82 -2.97 -3.14
C PHE A 178 -4.57 -2.09 -3.23
N ASN A 179 -4.62 -1.07 -4.07
CA ASN A 179 -3.75 0.09 -3.96
C ASN A 179 -4.48 1.16 -3.11
N PRO A 180 -4.01 1.50 -1.91
CA PRO A 180 -4.74 2.39 -1.00
C PRO A 180 -4.81 3.83 -1.53
N TYR A 181 -3.66 4.42 -1.84
CA TYR A 181 -3.55 5.86 -2.06
C TYR A 181 -3.59 6.28 -3.52
N ARG A 182 -3.28 5.39 -4.48
CA ARG A 182 -3.25 5.79 -5.89
C ARG A 182 -4.66 6.19 -6.34
N VAL A 183 -4.77 7.37 -6.94
CA VAL A 183 -5.99 7.88 -7.59
C VAL A 183 -5.92 7.64 -9.09
N SER A 184 -4.76 7.90 -9.71
CA SER A 184 -4.53 7.63 -11.13
C SER A 184 -3.13 7.04 -11.37
N VAL A 185 -2.94 6.40 -12.52
CA VAL A 185 -1.62 5.89 -12.93
C VAL A 185 -0.74 6.93 -13.62
N ASN A 186 -1.32 8.07 -14.03
CA ASN A 186 -0.62 9.18 -14.66
C ASN A 186 -1.37 10.54 -14.42
N THR A 187 -0.74 11.67 -14.73
CA THR A 187 -1.31 13.04 -14.61
C THR A 187 -1.59 13.70 -15.97
N ARG A 188 -1.71 12.92 -17.05
CA ARG A 188 -1.94 13.46 -18.41
C ARG A 188 -3.30 14.15 -18.49
N ALA A 189 -3.39 15.14 -19.39
CA ALA A 189 -4.62 15.90 -19.63
C ALA A 189 -5.82 15.00 -19.98
N SER A 190 -5.60 13.89 -20.70
CA SER A 190 -6.65 12.91 -21.02
C SER A 190 -7.19 12.22 -19.76
N THR A 191 -6.31 11.83 -18.83
CA THR A 191 -6.70 11.22 -17.56
C THR A 191 -7.41 12.22 -16.65
N VAL A 192 -6.96 13.48 -16.61
CA VAL A 192 -7.67 14.56 -15.89
C VAL A 192 -9.08 14.75 -16.47
N ALA A 193 -9.22 14.78 -17.79
CA ALA A 193 -10.52 14.91 -18.44
C ALA A 193 -11.46 13.73 -18.12
N GLU A 194 -10.95 12.50 -18.09
CA GLU A 194 -11.72 11.33 -17.68
C GLU A 194 -12.17 11.39 -16.22
N LEU A 195 -11.26 11.75 -15.31
CA LEU A 195 -11.59 11.92 -13.89
C LEU A 195 -12.67 12.99 -13.71
N ASN A 196 -12.55 14.14 -14.39
CA ASN A 196 -13.54 15.22 -14.34
C ASN A 196 -14.92 14.79 -14.85
N ARG A 197 -14.99 13.96 -15.90
CA ARG A 197 -16.26 13.42 -16.42
C ARG A 197 -17.00 12.53 -15.41
N THR A 198 -16.32 12.00 -14.40
CA THR A 198 -16.98 11.17 -13.38
C THR A 198 -17.91 11.96 -12.46
N LEU A 199 -17.87 13.30 -12.47
CA LEU A 199 -18.72 14.13 -11.61
C LEU A 199 -20.22 13.84 -11.76
N SER A 200 -20.67 13.49 -12.97
CA SER A 200 -22.06 13.11 -13.24
C SER A 200 -22.37 11.62 -13.01
N LEU A 201 -21.37 10.81 -12.64
CA LEU A 201 -21.50 9.38 -12.41
C LEU A 201 -21.69 9.08 -10.91
N HIS A 202 -22.26 7.90 -10.62
CA HIS A 202 -22.47 7.44 -9.25
C HIS A 202 -21.92 6.01 -9.09
N PRO A 203 -20.86 5.79 -8.29
CA PRO A 203 -20.06 6.80 -7.58
C PRO A 203 -19.08 7.56 -8.49
N ALA A 204 -18.85 8.84 -8.20
CA ALA A 204 -17.82 9.67 -8.84
C ALA A 204 -16.42 9.40 -8.26
N SER A 205 -15.37 9.84 -8.96
CA SER A 205 -13.99 9.70 -8.47
C SER A 205 -13.72 10.59 -7.25
N ALA A 206 -12.92 10.09 -6.31
CA ALA A 206 -12.38 10.92 -5.21
C ALA A 206 -11.63 12.16 -5.73
N PHE A 207 -11.09 12.10 -6.95
CA PHE A 207 -10.46 13.24 -7.60
C PHE A 207 -11.39 14.45 -7.72
N VAL A 208 -12.69 14.24 -8.02
CA VAL A 208 -13.67 15.32 -8.19
C VAL A 208 -14.48 15.60 -6.93
N LEU A 209 -14.67 14.60 -6.07
CA LEU A 209 -15.43 14.73 -4.83
C LEU A 209 -14.62 15.40 -3.71
N HIS A 210 -13.31 15.20 -3.72
CA HIS A 210 -12.41 15.63 -2.63
C HIS A 210 -11.09 16.17 -3.20
N HIS A 211 -11.18 17.27 -3.96
CA HIS A 211 -9.99 17.90 -4.55
C HIS A 211 -8.91 18.26 -3.50
N ASP A 212 -9.32 18.60 -2.27
CA ASP A 212 -8.45 18.90 -1.13
C ASP A 212 -7.64 17.69 -0.65
N TRP A 213 -8.09 16.47 -0.95
CA TRP A 213 -7.39 15.22 -0.62
C TRP A 213 -6.31 14.84 -1.64
N ILE A 214 -6.29 15.47 -2.81
CA ILE A 214 -5.43 15.04 -3.92
C ILE A 214 -4.04 15.67 -3.81
N ARG A 215 -3.02 14.82 -3.98
CA ARG A 215 -1.62 15.21 -4.11
C ARG A 215 -1.04 14.61 -5.39
N THR A 216 0.10 15.13 -5.81
CA THR A 216 0.86 14.60 -6.95
C THR A 216 2.13 13.93 -6.43
N ALA A 217 2.35 12.67 -6.79
CA ALA A 217 3.55 11.91 -6.45
C ALA A 217 4.16 11.32 -7.74
N GLY A 218 5.28 11.91 -8.18
CA GLY A 218 5.84 11.64 -9.49
C GLY A 218 4.87 12.05 -10.59
N ASP A 219 4.55 11.12 -11.49
CA ASP A 219 3.60 11.33 -12.57
C ASP A 219 2.16 10.96 -12.22
N ARG A 220 1.79 10.79 -10.94
CA ARG A 220 0.49 10.22 -10.53
C ARG A 220 -0.28 11.11 -9.56
N PHE A 221 -1.61 11.05 -9.61
CA PHE A 221 -2.44 11.53 -8.51
C PHE A 221 -2.55 10.47 -7.41
N VAL A 222 -2.43 10.93 -6.18
CA VAL A 222 -2.56 10.11 -4.96
C VAL A 222 -3.42 10.84 -3.94
N LEU A 223 -4.07 10.08 -3.05
CA LEU A 223 -4.66 10.62 -1.84
C LEU A 223 -3.53 11.06 -0.89
N ASP A 224 -3.71 12.19 -0.23
CA ASP A 224 -2.84 12.64 0.85
C ASP A 224 -2.82 11.57 1.96
N PRO A 225 -1.66 11.00 2.34
CA PRO A 225 -1.60 10.05 3.45
C PRO A 225 -1.98 10.65 4.82
N GLY A 226 -1.94 11.98 4.95
CA GLY A 226 -2.23 12.71 6.17
C GLY A 226 -3.72 12.89 6.48
N ILE A 227 -4.62 12.57 5.55
CA ILE A 227 -6.06 12.57 5.82
C ILE A 227 -6.48 11.26 6.53
N PRO A 228 -7.43 11.30 7.48
CA PRO A 228 -8.00 10.10 8.11
C PRO A 228 -8.78 9.25 7.09
N VAL A 229 -8.09 8.44 6.29
CA VAL A 229 -8.72 7.50 5.36
C VAL A 229 -9.06 6.22 6.12
N MET A 230 -10.33 5.80 6.06
CA MET A 230 -10.72 4.46 6.47
C MET A 230 -10.12 3.43 5.51
N GLY A 231 -9.05 2.76 5.93
CA GLY A 231 -8.56 1.55 5.28
C GLY A 231 -7.06 1.55 5.05
N TYR A 232 -6.29 1.28 6.11
CA TYR A 232 -4.94 0.75 5.98
C TYR A 232 -5.01 -0.68 5.40
N THR A 233 -5.29 -0.83 4.11
CA THR A 233 -4.93 -2.07 3.40
C THR A 233 -3.43 -1.98 3.15
N THR A 234 -2.63 -2.62 4.01
CA THR A 234 -1.19 -2.66 3.81
C THR A 234 -0.85 -3.24 2.46
N TRP A 235 -0.02 -2.51 1.73
CA TRP A 235 0.53 -2.91 0.44
C TRP A 235 1.28 -4.24 0.60
N GLY A 236 0.89 -5.27 -0.16
CA GLY A 236 1.64 -6.51 -0.34
C GLY A 236 2.02 -7.22 0.94
N CYS A 237 1.12 -8.03 1.50
CA CYS A 237 1.44 -8.84 2.67
C CYS A 237 2.45 -9.99 2.42
N ILE A 238 3.04 -10.07 1.23
CA ILE A 238 3.94 -11.15 0.80
C ILE A 238 5.09 -10.55 -0.03
N ASP A 239 6.33 -10.99 0.22
CA ASP A 239 7.47 -10.65 -0.65
C ASP A 239 7.13 -11.01 -2.08
N LEU A 240 7.09 -10.00 -2.93
CA LEU A 240 6.99 -10.19 -4.37
C LEU A 240 8.29 -9.82 -5.02
N VAL A 241 8.67 -10.69 -5.95
CA VAL A 241 9.36 -10.32 -7.18
C VAL A 241 8.62 -9.14 -7.77
N ALA A 242 9.30 -8.03 -8.08
CA ALA A 242 8.62 -6.86 -8.64
C ALA A 242 7.79 -7.28 -9.87
N ALA A 243 6.46 -7.22 -9.74
CA ALA A 243 5.51 -7.69 -10.75
C ALA A 243 5.75 -7.01 -12.12
N SER A 244 6.39 -5.84 -12.13
CA SER A 244 6.76 -5.10 -13.33
C SER A 244 8.03 -5.59 -14.04
N THR A 245 9.04 -6.08 -13.32
CA THR A 245 10.39 -6.33 -13.91
C THR A 245 10.92 -7.74 -13.69
N GLY A 246 10.26 -8.56 -12.85
CA GLY A 246 10.82 -9.86 -12.47
C GLY A 246 12.07 -9.75 -11.59
N GLU A 247 12.44 -8.54 -11.18
CA GLU A 247 13.60 -8.28 -10.34
C GLU A 247 13.30 -8.73 -8.91
N MET A 248 14.03 -9.76 -8.52
CA MET A 248 14.22 -10.19 -7.16
C MET A 248 14.88 -9.07 -6.33
N SER A 249 15.81 -8.28 -6.85
CA SER A 249 16.41 -7.16 -6.11
C SER A 249 15.41 -6.13 -5.56
N LYS A 250 14.22 -5.99 -6.16
CA LYS A 250 13.12 -5.14 -5.67
C LYS A 250 12.16 -5.95 -4.77
N ARG A 251 12.34 -5.85 -3.45
CA ARG A 251 11.67 -6.71 -2.43
C ARG A 251 10.56 -6.00 -1.64
N TYR A 252 9.31 -6.28 -1.95
CA TYR A 252 8.16 -5.66 -1.24
C TYR A 252 7.36 -6.68 -0.44
N GLY A 253 7.12 -6.45 0.86
CA GLY A 253 6.17 -7.22 1.67
C GLY A 253 6.71 -7.74 3.01
N PHE A 254 6.00 -8.71 3.62
CA PHE A 254 6.25 -9.21 5.00
C PHE A 254 7.07 -10.49 5.09
N VAL A 255 7.07 -11.30 4.05
CA VAL A 255 7.91 -12.52 3.96
C VAL A 255 9.15 -12.15 3.15
N TYR A 256 10.25 -12.88 3.28
CA TYR A 256 11.44 -12.83 2.43
C TYR A 256 11.60 -14.19 1.78
N VAL A 257 11.81 -14.25 0.46
CA VAL A 257 12.11 -15.51 -0.24
C VAL A 257 13.56 -15.49 -0.68
N ASP A 258 14.34 -16.48 -0.26
CA ASP A 258 15.74 -16.62 -0.62
C ASP A 258 15.90 -17.05 -2.08
N ARG A 259 15.94 -16.06 -2.98
CA ARG A 259 16.19 -16.25 -4.41
C ARG A 259 16.63 -14.93 -5.06
N ASP A 260 17.68 -14.95 -5.86
CA ASP A 260 18.26 -13.79 -6.55
C ASP A 260 17.69 -13.56 -7.96
N ASP A 261 18.11 -12.46 -8.61
CA ASP A 261 17.66 -12.06 -9.96
C ASP A 261 18.01 -13.11 -11.04
N ARG A 262 19.00 -13.96 -10.79
CA ARG A 262 19.44 -15.05 -11.69
C ARG A 262 18.72 -16.36 -11.38
N GLY A 263 17.80 -16.35 -10.42
CA GLY A 263 16.98 -17.48 -10.04
C GLY A 263 17.63 -18.44 -9.05
N ALA A 264 18.84 -18.16 -8.55
CA ALA A 264 19.55 -18.98 -7.58
C ALA A 264 19.12 -18.65 -6.14
N GLY A 265 19.08 -19.65 -5.26
CA GLY A 265 18.71 -19.50 -3.85
C GLY A 265 17.96 -20.72 -3.30
N THR A 266 17.83 -20.82 -1.98
CA THR A 266 17.26 -22.01 -1.32
C THR A 266 15.73 -22.06 -1.36
N LEU A 267 15.07 -20.99 -1.82
CA LEU A 267 13.62 -20.77 -1.71
C LEU A 267 13.11 -20.74 -0.26
N ALA A 268 14.02 -20.65 0.72
CA ALA A 268 13.66 -20.52 2.12
C ALA A 268 12.88 -19.23 2.34
N ARG A 269 11.81 -19.33 3.14
CA ARG A 269 10.94 -18.20 3.48
C ARG A 269 11.26 -17.70 4.88
N LYS A 270 11.59 -16.42 5.01
CA LYS A 270 11.91 -15.75 6.29
C LYS A 270 10.89 -14.65 6.57
N ARG A 271 10.60 -14.34 7.83
CA ARG A 271 9.73 -13.21 8.19
C ARG A 271 10.57 -11.92 8.22
N LYS A 272 10.15 -10.88 7.52
CA LYS A 272 10.77 -9.54 7.55
C LYS A 272 10.30 -8.78 8.78
N LYS A 273 10.99 -7.70 9.18
CA LYS A 273 10.57 -6.84 10.31
C LYS A 273 9.14 -6.31 10.13
N SER A 274 8.77 -5.99 8.89
CA SER A 274 7.43 -5.56 8.49
C SER A 274 6.33 -6.58 8.81
N PHE A 275 6.62 -7.89 8.84
CA PHE A 275 5.67 -8.93 9.29
C PHE A 275 5.25 -8.71 10.75
N TRP A 276 6.22 -8.47 11.62
CA TRP A 276 5.97 -8.34 13.05
C TRP A 276 5.27 -7.03 13.37
N TRP A 277 5.64 -5.96 12.68
CA TRP A 277 4.91 -4.69 12.73
C TRP A 277 3.44 -4.88 12.31
N TYR A 278 3.17 -5.52 11.17
CA TYR A 278 1.79 -5.69 10.72
C TYR A 278 0.97 -6.63 11.63
N LYS A 279 1.61 -7.66 12.20
CA LYS A 279 0.99 -8.48 13.24
C LYS A 279 0.57 -7.65 14.46
N LYS A 280 1.39 -6.69 14.90
CA LYS A 280 1.06 -5.74 15.99
C LYS A 280 -0.11 -4.84 15.60
N VAL A 281 -0.12 -4.33 14.37
CA VAL A 281 -1.24 -3.50 13.85
C VAL A 281 -2.56 -4.27 13.88
N ILE A 282 -2.58 -5.51 13.39
CA ILE A 282 -3.80 -6.36 13.44
C ILE A 282 -4.22 -6.63 14.88
N ALA A 283 -3.28 -7.04 15.75
CA ALA A 283 -3.58 -7.39 17.13
C ALA A 283 -4.11 -6.19 17.95
N SER A 284 -3.67 -4.98 17.63
CA SER A 284 -4.10 -3.75 18.28
C SER A 284 -5.37 -3.14 17.67
N ASN A 285 -5.90 -3.74 16.60
CA ASN A 285 -6.94 -3.18 15.76
C ASN A 285 -6.58 -1.75 15.27
N GLY A 286 -5.36 -1.58 14.80
CA GLY A 286 -4.85 -0.31 14.27
C GLY A 286 -4.34 0.70 15.30
N ARG A 287 -4.34 0.37 16.60
CA ARG A 287 -3.94 1.31 17.67
C ARG A 287 -2.44 1.37 17.96
N GLY A 288 -1.65 0.38 17.53
CA GLY A 288 -0.21 0.32 17.74
C GLY A 288 0.57 0.51 16.43
N LEU A 289 0.67 1.76 15.97
CA LEU A 289 1.35 2.16 14.73
C LEU A 289 2.82 2.60 14.93
N ASP A 290 3.24 2.70 16.19
CA ASP A 290 4.57 3.02 16.71
C ASP A 290 5.61 1.89 16.53
#